data_AF-A0A1Y2AMQ2-F1
#
_entry.id   AF-A0A1Y2AMQ2-F1
#
_cell.length_a   1.000
_cell.length_b   1.000
_cell.length_c   1.000
_cell.angle_alpha   90.00
_cell.angle_beta   90.00
_cell.angle_gamma   90.00
#
_symmetry.space_group_name_H-M   'P 1'
#
loop_
_entity.id
_entity.type
_entity.pdbx_description
1 polymer ?
#
loop_
_entity_poly.entity_id
_entity_poly.type
_entity_poly.pdbx_seq_one_letter_code
_entity_poly.pdbx_strand_id
1 'polypeptide(L)'
;MDTPSFRHFAIATAFLGLKMCVLGGGISLVRGATSVFPTPEDEFFSRTLAYIRPKKSTGTPRTPDPNRAARSSALIARLNACLAHDVANVPILLILGFAYVATVRPTESESARVFATLVLARYAHSVVYLLQLQPYRFLAHVASIGTGIEMAIRILVA
;
A
#
# COMPACT_ATOMS: atom_id res chain seq x y z
N MET A 1 18.05 21.59 7.69
CA MET A 1 17.28 20.47 7.09
C MET A 1 17.21 20.59 5.57
N ASP A 2 17.83 21.62 4.97
CA ASP A 2 17.87 21.85 3.52
C ASP A 2 19.02 21.09 2.83
N THR A 3 19.18 19.80 3.13
CA THR A 3 20.14 18.96 2.42
C THR A 3 19.46 18.21 1.27
N PRO A 4 20.12 18.03 0.11
CA PRO A 4 19.56 17.27 -1.01
C PRO A 4 19.11 15.85 -0.59
N SER A 5 19.80 15.23 0.36
CA SER A 5 19.47 13.92 0.92
C SER A 5 18.13 13.90 1.67
N PHE A 6 17.82 14.96 2.43
CA PHE A 6 16.54 15.07 3.13
C PHE A 6 15.38 15.27 2.15
N ARG A 7 15.59 16.02 1.06
CA ARG A 7 14.59 16.16 -0.01
C ARG A 7 14.21 14.80 -0.62
N HIS A 8 15.18 13.94 -0.90
CA HIS A 8 14.91 12.59 -1.42
C HIS A 8 14.12 11.73 -0.43
N PHE A 9 14.46 11.79 0.85
CA PHE A 9 13.71 11.12 1.91
C PHE A 9 12.25 11.61 1.98
N ALA A 10 12.03 12.92 1.96
CA ALA A 10 10.69 13.51 2.04
C ALA A 10 9.83 13.10 0.83
N ILE A 11 10.39 13.14 -0.38
CA ILE A 11 9.72 12.70 -1.61
C ILE A 11 9.36 11.20 -1.51
N ALA A 12 10.29 10.35 -1.09
CA ALA A 12 10.03 8.92 -0.93
C ALA A 12 8.94 8.63 0.11
N THR A 13 8.96 9.36 1.23
CA THR A 13 7.94 9.28 2.27
C THR A 13 6.56 9.64 1.72
N ALA A 14 6.46 10.73 0.95
CA ALA A 14 5.21 11.14 0.32
C ALA A 14 4.68 10.09 -0.65
N PHE A 15 5.54 9.51 -1.51
CA PHE A 15 5.13 8.44 -2.43
C PHE A 15 4.66 7.17 -1.71
N LEU A 16 5.35 6.76 -0.64
CA LEU A 16 4.95 5.57 0.12
C LEU A 16 3.67 5.81 0.93
N GLY A 17 3.53 6.99 1.53
CA GLY A 17 2.29 7.41 2.22
C GLY A 17 1.11 7.44 1.26
N LEU A 18 1.27 8.06 0.09
CA LEU A 18 0.25 8.09 -0.96
C LEU A 18 -0.16 6.67 -1.39
N LYS A 19 0.82 5.77 -1.57
CA LYS A 19 0.54 4.36 -1.90
C LYS A 19 -0.36 3.69 -0.85
N MET A 20 -0.06 3.90 0.43
CA MET A 20 -0.86 3.32 1.52
C MET A 20 -2.27 3.92 1.56
N CYS A 21 -2.43 5.22 1.31
CA CYS A 21 -3.73 5.86 1.16
C CYS A 21 -4.52 5.27 -0.02
N VAL A 22 -3.87 5.05 -1.18
CA VAL A 22 -4.51 4.44 -2.36
C VAL A 22 -4.96 3.00 -2.07
N LEU A 23 -4.14 2.19 -1.41
CA LEU A 23 -4.50 0.83 -1.04
C LEU A 23 -5.67 0.79 -0.05
N GLY A 24 -5.62 1.62 1.00
CA GLY A 24 -6.71 1.75 1.99
C GLY A 24 -8.01 2.23 1.35
N GLY A 25 -7.95 3.30 0.56
CA GLY A 25 -9.09 3.83 -0.17
C GLY A 25 -9.64 2.84 -1.20
N GLY A 26 -8.77 2.10 -1.89
CA GLY A 26 -9.16 1.05 -2.84
C GLY A 26 -9.98 -0.07 -2.18
N ILE A 27 -9.62 -0.49 -0.96
CA ILE A 27 -10.41 -1.46 -0.20
C ILE A 27 -11.82 -0.91 0.06
N SER A 28 -11.93 0.32 0.56
CA SER A 28 -13.22 0.96 0.85
C SER A 28 -14.08 1.13 -0.41
N LEU A 29 -13.46 1.49 -1.55
CA LEU A 29 -14.15 1.62 -2.84
C LEU A 29 -14.67 0.27 -3.35
N VAL A 30 -13.86 -0.78 -3.28
CA VAL A 30 -14.29 -2.13 -3.71
C VAL A 30 -15.42 -2.63 -2.80
N ARG A 31 -15.33 -2.44 -1.48
CA ARG A 31 -16.41 -2.76 -0.53
C ARG A 31 -17.71 -2.01 -0.87
N GLY A 32 -17.64 -0.70 -1.05
CA GLY A 32 -18.80 0.11 -1.44
C GLY A 32 -19.42 -0.27 -2.79
N ALA A 33 -18.60 -0.69 -3.77
CA ALA A 33 -19.07 -1.07 -5.11
C ALA A 33 -19.65 -2.50 -5.18
N THR A 34 -19.28 -3.37 -4.24
CA THR A 34 -19.61 -4.80 -4.25
C THR A 34 -20.54 -5.21 -3.12
N SER A 35 -20.76 -4.32 -2.15
CA SER A 35 -21.51 -4.56 -0.92
C SER A 35 -21.03 -5.77 -0.12
N VAL A 36 -19.74 -6.13 -0.26
CA VAL A 36 -19.09 -7.19 0.51
C VAL A 36 -18.44 -6.54 1.72
N PHE A 37 -19.07 -6.67 2.89
CA PHE A 37 -18.59 -6.11 4.14
C PHE A 37 -18.19 -7.20 5.13
N PRO A 38 -17.14 -6.99 5.93
CA PRO A 38 -16.75 -7.93 6.97
C PRO A 38 -17.68 -7.88 8.19
N THR A 39 -18.38 -6.76 8.39
CA THR A 39 -19.15 -6.52 9.60
C THR A 39 -20.63 -6.20 9.29
N PRO A 40 -21.56 -6.65 10.17
CA PRO A 40 -22.99 -6.50 9.93
C PRO A 40 -23.47 -5.05 10.02
N GLU A 41 -22.82 -4.18 10.79
CA GLU A 41 -23.17 -2.76 10.89
C GLU A 41 -22.93 -1.98 9.60
N ASP A 42 -21.86 -2.30 8.87
CA ASP A 42 -21.55 -1.70 7.57
C ASP A 42 -22.57 -2.14 6.51
N GLU A 43 -22.98 -3.41 6.57
CA GLU A 43 -24.04 -3.94 5.70
C GLU A 43 -25.38 -3.26 6.00
N PHE A 44 -25.72 -3.07 7.28
CA PHE A 44 -26.94 -2.38 7.70
C PHE A 44 -26.97 -0.93 7.21
N PHE A 45 -25.87 -0.19 7.37
CA PHE A 45 -25.77 1.20 6.92
C PHE A 45 -25.88 1.31 5.40
N SER A 46 -25.23 0.40 4.66
CA SER A 46 -25.34 0.33 3.20
C SER A 46 -26.77 0.04 2.72
N ARG A 47 -27.47 -0.90 3.38
CA ARG A 47 -28.89 -1.22 3.08
C ARG A 47 -29.82 -0.05 3.43
N THR A 48 -29.56 0.65 4.54
CA THR A 48 -30.34 1.82 4.96
C THR A 48 -30.17 2.98 3.99
N LEU A 49 -28.94 3.27 3.55
CA LEU A 49 -28.68 4.27 2.50
C LEU A 49 -29.31 3.89 1.16
N ALA A 50 -29.34 2.61 0.82
CA ALA A 50 -30.01 2.13 -0.39
C ALA A 50 -31.54 2.33 -0.35
N TYR A 51 -32.15 2.34 0.84
CA TYR A 51 -33.58 2.65 1.00
C TYR A 51 -33.89 4.13 0.76
N ILE A 52 -32.97 5.03 1.12
CA ILE A 52 -33.13 6.49 0.97
C ILE A 52 -32.78 6.95 -0.45
N ARG A 53 -31.92 6.22 -1.19
CA ARG A 53 -31.57 6.56 -2.57
C ARG A 53 -32.75 6.31 -3.51
N PRO A 54 -33.17 7.31 -4.32
CA PRO A 54 -34.20 7.09 -5.33
C PRO A 54 -33.72 6.03 -6.32
N LYS A 55 -34.51 4.96 -6.48
CA LYS A 55 -34.24 3.88 -7.44
C LYS A 55 -34.21 4.47 -8.85
N LYS A 56 -33.04 4.52 -9.50
CA LYS A 56 -33.01 4.70 -10.96
C LYS A 56 -33.63 3.45 -11.59
N SER A 57 -34.84 3.63 -12.13
CA SER A 57 -35.56 2.64 -12.93
C SER A 57 -34.77 2.34 -14.20
N THR A 58 -33.90 1.32 -14.15
CA THR A 58 -33.35 0.63 -15.32
C THR A 58 -32.72 -0.67 -14.86
N GLY A 59 -33.34 -1.79 -15.19
CA GLY A 59 -32.74 -3.12 -15.10
C GLY A 59 -33.22 -3.95 -13.92
N THR A 60 -33.45 -5.23 -14.23
CA THR A 60 -33.76 -6.37 -13.35
C THR A 60 -33.09 -6.30 -11.96
N PRO A 61 -33.74 -6.81 -10.90
CA PRO A 61 -33.10 -6.95 -9.59
C PRO A 61 -31.82 -7.75 -9.80
N ARG A 62 -30.67 -7.09 -9.63
CA ARG A 62 -29.36 -7.72 -9.76
C ARG A 62 -29.22 -8.65 -8.57
N THR A 63 -29.63 -9.90 -8.73
CA THR A 63 -29.24 -10.97 -7.83
C THR A 63 -27.71 -10.92 -7.72
N PRO A 64 -27.13 -10.96 -6.51
CA PRO A 64 -25.68 -10.95 -6.37
C PRO A 64 -25.17 -12.19 -7.10
N ASP A 65 -24.51 -12.00 -8.24
CA ASP A 65 -23.81 -13.09 -8.92
C ASP A 65 -22.81 -13.68 -7.90
N PRO A 66 -23.00 -14.93 -7.45
CA PRO A 66 -22.14 -15.53 -6.43
C PRO A 66 -20.67 -15.53 -6.87
N ASN A 67 -20.41 -15.62 -8.17
CA ASN A 67 -19.06 -15.55 -8.72
C ASN A 67 -18.47 -14.14 -8.63
N ARG A 68 -19.28 -13.09 -8.70
CA ARG A 68 -18.84 -11.71 -8.51
C ARG A 68 -18.51 -11.42 -7.04
N ALA A 69 -19.36 -11.88 -6.12
CA ALA A 69 -19.12 -11.73 -4.70
C ALA A 69 -17.82 -12.45 -4.29
N ALA A 70 -17.64 -13.71 -4.70
CA ALA A 70 -16.42 -14.48 -4.43
C ALA A 70 -15.15 -13.80 -4.97
N ARG A 71 -15.17 -13.30 -6.20
CA ARG A 71 -14.03 -12.55 -6.80
C ARG A 71 -13.71 -11.27 -6.02
N SER A 72 -14.74 -10.55 -5.58
CA SER A 72 -14.59 -9.31 -4.82
C SER A 72 -14.01 -9.56 -3.44
N SER A 73 -14.50 -10.59 -2.74
CA SER A 73 -13.94 -11.04 -1.46
C SER A 73 -12.47 -11.43 -1.59
N ALA A 74 -12.11 -12.18 -2.65
CA ALA A 74 -10.72 -12.55 -2.91
C ALA A 74 -9.83 -11.33 -3.17
N LEU A 75 -10.31 -10.34 -3.94
CA LEU A 75 -9.59 -9.09 -4.17
C LEU A 75 -9.41 -8.27 -2.88
N ILE A 76 -10.48 -8.13 -2.08
CA ILE A 76 -10.44 -7.43 -0.78
C ILE A 76 -9.42 -8.09 0.14
N ALA A 77 -9.40 -9.42 0.23
CA ALA A 77 -8.43 -10.15 1.03
C ALA A 77 -6.98 -9.85 0.59
N ARG A 78 -6.72 -9.80 -0.73
CA ARG A 78 -5.40 -9.47 -1.27
C ARG A 78 -4.99 -8.04 -0.98
N LEU A 79 -5.90 -7.09 -1.16
CA LEU A 79 -5.65 -5.67 -0.84
C LEU A 79 -5.34 -5.49 0.65
N ASN A 80 -6.12 -6.11 1.53
CA ASN A 80 -5.87 -6.10 2.97
C ASN A 80 -4.50 -6.68 3.33
N ALA A 81 -4.14 -7.84 2.74
CA ALA A 81 -2.86 -8.46 3.02
C ALA A 81 -1.68 -7.64 2.47
N CYS A 82 -1.83 -7.00 1.31
CA CYS A 82 -0.85 -6.05 0.78
C CYS A 82 -0.69 -4.84 1.69
N LEU A 83 -1.80 -4.26 2.16
CA LEU A 83 -1.78 -3.10 3.05
C LEU A 83 -1.19 -3.45 4.42
N ALA A 84 -1.55 -4.59 5.01
CA ALA A 84 -0.99 -5.06 6.27
C ALA A 84 0.54 -5.20 6.19
N HIS A 85 1.03 -5.72 5.06
CA HIS A 85 2.45 -5.82 4.79
C HIS A 85 3.13 -4.44 4.62
N ASP A 86 2.44 -3.44 4.07
CA ASP A 86 2.93 -2.06 4.03
C ASP A 86 2.95 -1.42 5.42
N VAL A 87 1.89 -1.58 6.20
CA VAL A 87 1.79 -1.06 7.58
C VAL A 87 2.89 -1.62 8.48
N ALA A 88 3.25 -2.90 8.33
CA ALA A 88 4.30 -3.51 9.14
C ALA A 88 5.72 -3.03 8.76
N ASN A 89 5.98 -2.75 7.48
CA ASN A 89 7.34 -2.52 6.98
C ASN A 89 7.66 -1.06 6.67
N VAL A 90 6.72 -0.32 6.06
CA VAL A 90 6.98 1.05 5.60
C VAL A 90 7.35 1.98 6.77
N PRO A 91 6.65 1.98 7.92
CA PRO A 91 7.06 2.82 9.05
C PRO A 91 8.47 2.54 9.54
N ILE A 92 8.87 1.27 9.65
CA ILE A 92 10.23 0.87 10.06
C ILE A 92 11.26 1.39 9.05
N LEU A 93 11.00 1.22 7.76
CA LEU A 93 11.89 1.68 6.68
C LEU A 93 11.99 3.20 6.63
N LEU A 94 10.92 3.93 6.95
CA LEU A 94 10.93 5.40 7.03
C LEU A 94 11.70 5.89 8.25
N ILE A 95 11.58 5.24 9.41
CA ILE A 95 12.37 5.55 10.60
C ILE A 95 13.87 5.32 10.31
N LEU A 96 14.20 4.19 9.69
CA LEU A 96 15.57 3.91 9.22
C LEU A 96 16.05 4.94 8.20
N GLY A 97 15.21 5.31 7.24
CA GLY A 97 15.54 6.32 6.23
C GLY A 97 15.81 7.70 6.84
N PHE A 98 15.02 8.10 7.83
CA PHE A 98 15.23 9.33 8.58
C PHE A 98 16.55 9.29 9.36
N ALA A 99 16.78 8.21 10.11
CA ALA A 99 18.02 8.01 10.87
C ALA A 99 19.24 8.03 9.93
N TYR A 100 19.16 7.36 8.78
CA TYR A 100 20.21 7.31 7.77
C TYR A 100 20.59 8.70 7.25
N VAL A 101 19.61 9.54 6.91
CA VAL A 101 19.88 10.92 6.46
C VAL A 101 20.43 11.79 7.59
N ALA A 102 19.94 11.60 8.81
CA ALA A 102 20.35 12.38 9.97
C ALA A 102 21.77 12.08 10.45
N THR A 103 22.18 10.80 10.46
CA THR A 103 23.49 10.37 10.96
C THR A 103 24.54 10.35 9.87
N VAL A 104 24.29 9.64 8.76
CA VAL A 104 25.30 9.36 7.73
C VAL A 104 25.52 10.56 6.81
N ARG A 105 24.51 11.42 6.64
CA ARG A 105 24.51 12.55 5.70
C ARG A 105 25.02 12.15 4.30
N PRO A 106 24.36 11.16 3.67
CA PRO A 106 24.82 10.58 2.40
C PRO A 106 24.86 11.61 1.28
N THR A 107 25.68 11.32 0.27
CA THR A 107 25.75 12.14 -0.94
C THR A 107 24.41 12.16 -1.70
N GLU A 108 24.23 13.15 -2.58
CA GLU A 108 22.99 13.30 -3.35
C GLU A 108 22.69 12.06 -4.20
N SER A 109 23.70 11.51 -4.88
CA SER A 109 23.57 10.31 -5.72
C SER A 109 23.21 9.06 -4.90
N GLU A 110 23.83 8.87 -3.73
CA GLU A 110 23.54 7.74 -2.86
C GLU A 110 22.13 7.79 -2.29
N SER A 111 21.73 8.95 -1.75
CA SER A 111 20.38 9.14 -1.22
C SER A 111 19.32 8.94 -2.30
N ALA A 112 19.53 9.49 -3.50
CA ALA A 112 18.62 9.27 -4.63
C ALA A 112 18.48 7.78 -4.96
N ARG A 113 19.59 7.05 -5.07
CA ARG A 113 19.59 5.60 -5.37
C ARG A 113 18.88 4.78 -4.30
N VAL A 114 19.19 4.99 -3.03
CA VAL A 114 18.62 4.21 -1.92
C VAL A 114 17.11 4.45 -1.82
N PHE A 115 16.67 5.71 -1.83
CA PHE A 115 15.25 6.04 -1.71
C PHE A 115 14.45 5.68 -2.97
N ALA A 116 15.02 5.85 -4.16
CA ALA A 116 14.37 5.40 -5.40
C ALA A 116 14.19 3.87 -5.41
N THR A 117 15.23 3.12 -5.01
CA THR A 117 15.16 1.65 -4.93
C THR A 117 14.10 1.21 -3.93
N LEU A 118 14.05 1.86 -2.76
CA LEU A 118 13.03 1.60 -1.75
C LEU A 118 11.62 1.83 -2.32
N VAL A 119 11.34 2.98 -2.91
CA VAL A 119 10.03 3.31 -3.48
C VAL A 119 9.66 2.32 -4.59
N LEU A 120 10.55 2.11 -5.56
CA LEU A 120 10.29 1.20 -6.68
C LEU A 120 10.04 -0.23 -6.22
N ALA A 121 10.82 -0.75 -5.27
CA ALA A 121 10.63 -2.08 -4.72
C ALA A 121 9.27 -2.21 -4.01
N ARG A 122 8.84 -1.20 -3.23
CA ARG A 122 7.53 -1.23 -2.54
C ARG A 122 6.35 -1.11 -3.51
N TYR A 123 6.48 -0.34 -4.58
CA TYR A 123 5.44 -0.24 -5.62
C TYR A 123 5.37 -1.52 -6.44
N ALA A 124 6.52 -2.03 -6.89
CA ALA A 124 6.62 -3.31 -7.58
C ALA A 124 6.01 -4.43 -6.73
N HIS A 125 6.33 -4.50 -5.43
CA HIS A 125 5.75 -5.46 -4.50
C HIS A 125 4.22 -5.40 -4.50
N SER A 126 3.60 -4.22 -4.39
CA SER A 126 2.13 -4.11 -4.44
C SER A 126 1.54 -4.56 -5.76
N VAL A 127 2.14 -4.19 -6.89
CA VAL A 127 1.66 -4.59 -8.23
C VAL A 127 1.70 -6.11 -8.38
N VAL A 128 2.85 -6.74 -8.12
CA VAL A 128 2.98 -8.20 -8.25
C VAL A 128 2.13 -8.96 -7.22
N TYR A 129 1.87 -8.35 -6.05
CA TYR A 129 0.98 -8.93 -5.04
C TYR A 129 -0.46 -9.01 -5.55
N LEU A 130 -0.97 -7.92 -6.14
CA LEU A 130 -2.33 -7.86 -6.66
C LEU A 130 -2.51 -8.73 -7.91
N LEU A 131 -1.47 -8.82 -8.76
CA LEU A 131 -1.45 -9.68 -9.95
C LEU A 131 -1.14 -11.15 -9.64
N GLN A 132 -0.88 -11.51 -8.38
CA GLN A 132 -0.52 -12.88 -7.95
C GLN A 132 0.72 -13.46 -8.65
N LEU A 133 1.68 -12.62 -9.01
CA LEU A 133 2.88 -13.03 -9.73
C LEU A 133 3.93 -13.56 -8.75
N GLN A 134 3.98 -14.90 -8.61
CA GLN A 134 5.12 -15.59 -7.99
C GLN A 134 6.19 -15.85 -9.07
N PRO A 135 7.50 -15.77 -8.76
CA PRO A 135 8.14 -15.48 -7.47
C PRO A 135 8.42 -13.97 -7.23
N TYR A 136 8.03 -13.10 -8.16
CA TYR A 136 8.38 -11.68 -8.17
C TYR A 136 7.95 -10.92 -6.91
N ARG A 137 6.88 -11.35 -6.25
CA ARG A 137 6.48 -10.84 -4.93
C ARG A 137 7.60 -10.96 -3.89
N PHE A 138 8.22 -12.12 -3.79
CA PHE A 138 9.30 -12.34 -2.82
C PHE A 138 10.53 -11.51 -3.19
N LEU A 139 10.90 -11.47 -4.46
CA LEU A 139 12.03 -10.68 -4.94
C LEU A 139 11.87 -9.18 -4.65
N ALA A 140 10.68 -8.61 -4.91
CA ALA A 140 10.40 -7.20 -4.62
C ALA A 140 10.44 -6.91 -3.11
N HIS A 141 9.96 -7.85 -2.29
CA HIS A 141 10.07 -7.73 -0.83
C HIS A 141 11.54 -7.74 -0.38
N VAL A 142 12.33 -8.70 -0.85
CA VAL A 142 13.75 -8.81 -0.51
C VAL A 142 14.53 -7.57 -0.95
N ALA A 143 14.24 -7.02 -2.14
CA ALA A 143 14.87 -5.78 -2.59
C ALA A 143 14.59 -4.62 -1.62
N SER A 144 13.35 -4.46 -1.17
CA SER A 144 13.00 -3.42 -0.19
C SER A 144 13.66 -3.64 1.18
N ILE A 145 13.65 -4.87 1.70
CA ILE A 145 14.31 -5.18 2.96
C ILE A 145 15.83 -5.00 2.86
N GLY A 146 16.43 -5.35 1.71
CA GLY A 146 17.84 -5.14 1.42
C GLY A 146 18.24 -3.68 1.53
N THR A 147 17.43 -2.74 1.00
CA THR A 147 17.68 -1.30 1.20
C THR A 147 17.59 -0.88 2.67
N GLY A 148 16.67 -1.47 3.43
CA GLY A 148 16.57 -1.24 4.88
C GLY A 148 17.80 -1.71 5.64
N ILE A 149 18.31 -2.90 5.29
CA ILE A 149 19.53 -3.46 5.87
C ILE A 149 20.74 -2.63 5.49
N GLU A 150 20.86 -2.19 4.22
CA GLU A 150 21.94 -1.28 3.79
C GLU A 150 21.96 0.00 4.63
N MET A 151 20.80 0.64 4.81
CA MET A 151 20.67 1.83 5.66
C MET A 151 21.07 1.53 7.11
N ALA A 152 20.59 0.43 7.68
CA ALA A 152 20.90 0.04 9.06
C ALA A 152 22.41 -0.17 9.27
N ILE A 153 23.08 -0.91 8.36
CA ILE A 153 24.52 -1.15 8.44
C ILE A 153 25.28 0.18 8.38
N ARG A 154 24.92 1.07 7.44
CA ARG A 154 25.60 2.37 7.32
C ARG A 154 25.39 3.24 8.56
N ILE A 155 24.21 3.19 9.19
CA ILE A 155 23.96 3.90 10.45
C ILE A 155 24.85 3.34 11.58
N LEU A 156 25.02 2.02 11.66
CA LEU A 156 25.81 1.38 12.72
C LEU A 156 27.32 1.63 12.59
N VAL A 157 27.80 1.96 11.39
CA VAL A 157 29.23 2.20 11.11
C VAL A 157 29.58 3.71 11.09
N ALA A 158 28.58 4.59 11.08
CA ALA A 158 28.75 6.05 11.04
C ALA A 158 29.09 6.65 12.40
#